data_AF-A0A0C9Z6L9-F1
#
_entry.id   AF-A0A0C9Z6L9-F1
#
_cell.length_a   1.000
_cell.length_b   1.000
_cell.length_c   1.000
_cell.angle_alpha   90.00
_cell.angle_beta   90.00
_cell.angle_gamma   90.00
#
_symmetry.space_group_name_H-M   'P 1'
#
loop_
_entity.id
_entity.type
_entity.pdbx_description
1 polymer ?
#
loop_
_entity_poly.entity_id
_entity_poly.type
_entity_poly.pdbx_seq_one_letter_code
_entity_poly.pdbx_strand_id
1 'polypeptide(L)' 'MRCEFLPPYSPDLNPIKLAFSAMKHHLRHNGDYARLAMTRLTKQDVYITLLSVLCMITPEDAFSWFLHCGYI' A
#
# COMPACT_ATOMS: atom_id res chain seq x y z
N MET A 1 23.66 -3.51 -9.84
CA MET A 1 22.24 -3.55 -9.45
C MET A 1 21.77 -4.99 -9.57
N ARG A 2 21.24 -5.60 -8.51
CA ARG A 2 20.66 -6.96 -8.56
C ARG A 2 19.20 -6.84 -9.00
N CYS A 3 18.75 -7.69 -9.92
CA CYS A 3 17.37 -7.74 -10.38
C CYS A 3 16.80 -9.12 -10.03
N GLU A 4 15.59 -9.15 -9.49
CA GLU A 4 14.86 -10.39 -9.21
C GLU A 4 13.87 -10.64 -10.35
N PHE A 5 13.94 -11.81 -10.98
CA PHE A 5 13.00 -12.19 -12.04
C PHE A 5 11.75 -12.80 -11.41
N LEU A 6 10.60 -12.18 -11.64
CA LEU A 6 9.30 -12.73 -11.27
C LEU A 6 8.69 -13.49 -12.45
N PRO A 7 8.13 -14.69 -12.24
CA PRO A 7 7.32 -15.35 -13.24
C PRO A 7 6.09 -14.51 -13.63
N PRO A 8 5.57 -14.66 -14.86
CA PRO A 8 4.34 -14.00 -15.27
C PRO A 8 3.18 -14.32 -14.32
N TYR A 9 2.35 -13.31 -14.03
CA TYR A 9 1.16 -13.45 -13.18
C TYR A 9 1.43 -13.98 -11.76
N SER A 10 2.60 -13.68 -11.18
CA SER A 10 2.92 -14.01 -9.78
C SER A 10 2.85 -12.77 -8.87
N PRO A 11 1.66 -12.17 -8.64
CA PRO A 11 1.53 -11.01 -7.76
C PRO A 11 1.84 -11.34 -6.30
N ASP A 12 1.71 -12.61 -5.90
CA ASP A 12 2.00 -13.10 -4.55
C ASP A 12 3.48 -13.01 -4.19
N LEU A 13 4.35 -12.98 -5.21
CA LEU A 13 5.78 -12.75 -5.06
C LEU A 13 6.13 -11.25 -5.05
N ASN A 14 5.17 -10.33 -5.10
CA ASN A 14 5.46 -8.90 -5.15
C ASN A 14 4.99 -8.17 -3.88
N PRO A 15 5.89 -7.79 -2.96
CA PRO A 15 5.50 -7.22 -1.66
C PRO A 15 4.78 -5.88 -1.77
N ILE A 16 4.94 -5.13 -2.87
CA ILE A 16 4.18 -3.88 -3.08
C ILE A 16 2.66 -4.13 -3.16
N LYS A 17 2.23 -5.33 -3.56
CA LYS A 17 0.82 -5.70 -3.61
C LYS A 17 0.22 -5.78 -2.20
N LEU A 18 0.99 -6.26 -1.23
CA LEU A 18 0.60 -6.29 0.18
C LEU A 18 0.52 -4.88 0.76
N ALA A 19 1.48 -4.01 0.45
CA ALA A 19 1.44 -2.60 0.82
C ALA A 19 0.19 -1.88 0.28
N PHE A 20 -0.15 -2.08 -1.01
CA PHE A 20 -1.39 -1.54 -1.57
C PHE A 20 -2.65 -2.15 -0.95
N SER A 21 -2.61 -3.41 -0.52
CA SER A 21 -3.72 -4.04 0.19
C SER A 21 -3.94 -3.36 1.55
N ALA A 22 -2.88 -3.15 2.33
CA ALA A 22 -2.92 -2.43 3.60
C ALA A 22 -3.40 -0.98 3.43
N MET A 23 -2.86 -0.26 2.45
CA MET A 23 -3.30 1.10 2.12
C MET A 23 -4.81 1.15 1.82
N LYS A 24 -5.31 0.22 1.00
CA LYS A 24 -6.75 0.13 0.72
C LYS A 24 -7.57 -0.20 1.97
N HIS A 25 -7.06 -1.06 2.85
CA HIS A 25 -7.73 -1.40 4.10
C HIS A 25 -7.94 -0.15 4.97
N HIS A 26 -6.88 0.62 5.23
CA HIS A 26 -6.97 1.86 6.01
C HIS A 26 -7.84 2.93 5.35
N LEU A 27 -7.77 3.10 4.03
CA LEU A 27 -8.66 4.02 3.30
C LEU A 27 -10.13 3.62 3.43
N ARG A 28 -10.44 2.33 3.40
CA ARG A 28 -11.80 1.82 3.55
C ARG A 28 -12.31 1.96 4.98
N HIS A 29 -11.43 1.83 5.96
CA HIS A 29 -11.76 2.08 7.37
C HIS A 29 -12.27 3.52 7.58
N ASN A 30 -11.65 4.49 6.91
CA ASN A 30 -12.07 5.90 6.88
C ASN A 30 -12.84 6.26 5.60
N GLY A 31 -13.70 5.36 5.13
CA GLY A 31 -14.28 5.42 3.79
C GLY A 31 -15.06 6.71 3.47
N ASP A 32 -15.76 7.30 4.44
CA ASP A 32 -16.46 8.59 4.26
C ASP A 32 -15.49 9.74 3.93
N TYR A 33 -14.43 9.86 4.72
CA TYR A 33 -13.40 10.87 4.50
C TYR A 33 -12.66 10.64 3.18
N ALA A 34 -12.32 9.38 2.88
CA ALA A 34 -11.67 9.03 1.61
C ALA A 34 -12.53 9.42 0.39
N ARG A 35 -13.86 9.19 0.44
CA ARG A 35 -14.78 9.63 -0.62
C ARG A 35 -14.84 11.15 -0.73
N LEU A 36 -14.93 11.85 0.40
CA LEU A 36 -14.92 13.32 0.44
C LEU A 36 -13.66 13.87 -0.21
N ALA A 37 -12.49 13.38 0.20
CA ALA A 37 -11.19 13.79 -0.32
C ALA A 37 -11.10 13.62 -1.84
N MET A 38 -11.54 12.46 -2.35
CA MET A 38 -11.42 12.12 -3.77
C MET A 38 -12.44 12.82 -4.68
N THR A 39 -13.53 13.37 -4.13
CA THR A 39 -14.62 13.95 -4.94
C THR A 39 -14.78 15.45 -4.78
N ARG A 40 -14.45 16.00 -3.61
CA ARG A 40 -14.77 17.39 -3.25
C ARG A 40 -13.57 18.22 -2.78
N LEU A 41 -12.46 17.59 -2.41
CA LEU A 41 -11.27 18.32 -1.93
C LEU A 41 -10.25 18.55 -3.06
N THR A 42 -9.17 19.25 -2.73
CA THR A 42 -8.11 19.56 -3.68
C THR A 42 -7.25 18.33 -3.96
N LYS A 43 -6.49 18.37 -5.07
CA LYS A 43 -5.49 17.32 -5.37
C LYS A 43 -4.46 17.18 -4.25
N GLN A 44 -4.10 18.28 -3.58
CA GLN A 44 -3.17 18.25 -2.46
C GLN A 44 -3.73 17.47 -1.28
N ASP A 45 -5.02 17.64 -0.96
CA ASP A 45 -5.69 16.90 0.11
C ASP A 45 -5.75 15.40 -0.18
N VAL A 46 -5.94 15.03 -1.46
CA VAL A 46 -5.85 13.63 -1.90
C VAL A 46 -4.46 13.06 -1.63
N TYR A 47 -3.39 13.78 -1.99
CA TYR A 47 -2.02 13.33 -1.73
C TYR A 47 -1.73 13.21 -0.23
N ILE A 48 -2.16 14.18 0.59
CA ILE A 48 -2.00 14.13 2.05
C ILE A 48 -2.74 12.92 2.62
N THR A 49 -3.95 12.62 2.14
CA THR A 49 -4.75 11.47 2.57
C THR A 49 -4.08 10.14 2.21
N LEU A 50 -3.50 10.03 1.01
CA LEU A 50 -2.77 8.83 0.62
C LEU A 50 -1.48 8.67 1.43
N LEU A 51 -0.74 9.76 1.66
CA LEU A 51 0.49 9.77 2.44
C LEU A 51 0.24 9.39 3.90
N SER A 52 -0.81 9.94 4.52
CA SER A 52 -1.13 9.64 5.92
C SER A 52 -1.44 8.16 6.14
N VAL A 53 -2.11 7.53 5.17
CA VAL A 53 -2.36 6.09 5.20
C VAL A 53 -1.08 5.29 4.99
N LEU A 54 -0.20 5.71 4.08
CA LEU A 54 1.10 5.05 3.91
C LEU A 54 1.94 5.13 5.19
N CYS A 55 1.85 6.23 5.95
CA CYS A 55 2.52 6.37 7.24
C CYS A 55 1.96 5.47 8.36
N MET A 56 0.82 4.79 8.15
CA MET A 56 0.30 3.78 9.08
C MET A 56 0.98 2.42 8.90
N ILE A 57 1.61 2.18 7.75
CA ILE A 57 2.33 0.93 7.48
C ILE A 57 3.64 0.94 8.26
N THR A 58 3.84 -0.08 9.09
CA THR A 58 5.01 -0.19 9.95
C THR A 58 6.18 -0.90 9.25
N PRO A 59 7.42 -0.70 9.71
CA PRO A 59 8.56 -1.50 9.25
C PRO A 59 8.35 -3.01 9.47
N GLU A 60 7.67 -3.39 10.55
CA GLU A 60 7.36 -4.79 10.88
C GLU A 60 6.38 -5.42 9.86
N ASP A 61 5.40 -4.64 9.40
CA ASP A 61 4.52 -5.05 8.30
C ASP A 61 5.34 -5.31 7.03
N ALA A 62 6.20 -4.36 6.66
CA ALA A 62 7.04 -4.47 5.48
C ALA A 62 7.94 -5.71 5.55
N PHE A 63 8.62 -5.93 6.68
CA PHE A 63 9.44 -7.12 6.90
C PHE A 63 8.63 -8.41 6.74
N SER A 64 7.45 -8.47 7.36
CA SER A 64 6.55 -9.64 7.26
C SER A 64 6.10 -9.91 5.83
N TRP A 65 5.93 -8.87 5.00
CA TRP A 65 5.58 -9.01 3.59
C TRP A 65 6.73 -9.54 2.75
N PHE A 66 7.96 -9.08 2.98
CA PHE A 66 9.14 -9.65 2.31
C PHE A 66 9.35 -11.12 2.69
N LEU A 67 9.15 -11.47 3.96
CA LEU A 67 9.18 -12.86 4.43
C LEU A 67 8.07 -13.69 3.76
N HIS A 68 6.84 -13.17 3.70
CA HIS A 68 5.71 -13.84 3.05
C HIS A 68 5.97 -14.12 1.56
N CYS A 69 6.63 -13.18 0.86
CA CYS A 69 7.01 -13.34 -0.54
C CYS A 69 8.26 -14.23 -0.75
N GLY A 70 8.93 -14.70 0.31
CA GLY A 70 10.09 -15.57 0.23
C GLY A 70 11.42 -14.88 -0.09
N TYR A 71 11.54 -13.58 0.22
CA TYR A 71 12.77 -12.80 -0.02
C TYR A 71 13.72 -12.74 1.19
N ILE A 72 13.26 -13.21 2.35
CA ILE A 72 14.00 -13.33 3.61
C ILE A 72 13.99 -14.81 3.97
#